data_AF-A0A941Z7X0-F1
#
_entry.id   AF-A0A941Z7X0-F1
#
_cell.length_a   1.000
_cell.length_b   1.000
_cell.length_c   1.000
_cell.angle_alpha   90.00
_cell.angle_beta   90.00
_cell.angle_gamma   90.00
#
_symmetry.space_group_name_H-M   'P 1'
#
loop_
_entity.id
_entity.type
_entity.pdbx_description
1 polymer ?
#
loop_
_entity_poly.entity_id
_entity_poly.type
_entity_poly.pdbx_seq_one_letter_code
_entity_poly.pdbx_strand_id
1 'polypeptide(L)'
;MRKPRILLFDDDNMLLEVLHYYFSARNFEVQSFSEPVLCPLKNKAIMSGALPDDFLDKMKEVADTFFQKPVHMQELNEWARNCISHHDLSQPLGSYGKAMDV
;
A
#
# COMPACT_ATOMS: atom_id res chain seq x y z
N MET A 1 -12.78 17.59 -1.18
CA MET A 1 -12.61 16.12 -1.08
C MET A 1 -11.22 15.81 -0.57
N ARG A 2 -11.08 14.78 0.26
CA ARG A 2 -9.79 14.37 0.80
C ARG A 2 -8.98 13.59 -0.25
N LYS A 3 -7.64 13.76 -0.25
CA LYS A 3 -6.75 13.01 -1.13
C LYS A 3 -6.65 11.54 -0.69
N PRO A 4 -6.60 10.59 -1.63
CA PRO A 4 -6.29 9.20 -1.30
C PRO A 4 -4.85 9.12 -0.75
N ARG A 5 -4.64 8.23 0.23
CA ARG A 5 -3.33 8.07 0.87
C ARG A 5 -2.62 6.82 0.39
N ILE A 6 -1.30 6.90 0.25
CA ILE A 6 -0.42 5.76 0.06
C ILE A 6 0.56 5.73 1.21
N LEU A 7 0.69 4.56 1.83
CA LEU A 7 1.76 4.27 2.78
C LEU A 7 2.79 3.38 2.07
N LEU A 8 4.05 3.80 2.06
CA LEU A 8 5.16 3.07 1.45
C LEU A 8 6.10 2.56 2.54
N PHE A 9 6.44 1.28 2.47
CA PHE A 9 7.38 0.61 3.36
C PHE A 9 8.43 -0.08 2.51
N ASP A 10 9.68 0.33 2.62
CA ASP A 10 10.81 -0.27 1.91
C ASP A 10 12.10 0.18 2.60
N ASP A 11 13.06 -0.72 2.77
CA ASP A 11 14.36 -0.41 3.39
C ASP A 11 15.27 0.38 2.44
N ASP A 12 14.98 0.39 1.14
CA ASP A 12 15.67 1.20 0.15
C ASP A 12 15.12 2.65 0.10
N ASN A 13 15.87 3.57 0.71
CA ASN A 13 15.52 5.00 0.76
C ASN A 13 15.42 5.65 -0.63
N MET A 14 16.23 5.21 -1.61
CA MET A 14 16.18 5.77 -2.97
C MET A 14 14.86 5.39 -3.63
N LEU A 15 14.46 4.12 -3.49
CA LEU A 15 13.18 3.64 -3.98
C LEU A 15 12.00 4.36 -3.31
N LEU A 16 12.06 4.54 -1.98
CA LEU A 16 11.05 5.32 -1.25
C LEU A 16 10.91 6.75 -1.79
N GLU A 17 12.02 7.44 -2.04
CA GLU A 17 12.01 8.81 -2.56
C GLU A 17 11.40 8.88 -3.97
N VAL A 18 11.78 7.96 -4.85
CA VAL A 18 11.26 7.88 -6.22
C VAL A 18 9.75 7.62 -6.21
N LEU A 19 9.29 6.65 -5.42
CA LEU A 19 7.86 6.32 -5.31
C LEU A 19 7.07 7.46 -4.67
N HIS A 20 7.63 8.09 -3.64
CA HIS A 20 7.02 9.25 -2.99
C HIS A 20 6.80 10.37 -4.01
N TYR A 21 7.84 10.75 -4.74
CA TYR A 21 7.74 11.78 -5.78
C TYR A 21 6.69 11.41 -6.84
N TYR A 22 6.75 10.17 -7.33
CA TYR A 22 5.85 9.68 -8.38
C TYR A 22 4.37 9.77 -7.99
N PHE A 23 4.02 9.35 -6.78
CA PHE A 23 2.63 9.35 -6.30
C PHE A 23 2.15 10.71 -5.81
N SER A 24 3.01 11.51 -5.17
CA SER A 24 2.69 12.88 -4.77
C SER A 24 2.35 13.74 -5.99
N ALA A 25 3.08 13.57 -7.10
CA ALA A 25 2.77 14.22 -8.39
C ALA A 25 1.41 13.79 -8.99
N ARG A 26 0.81 12.69 -8.52
CA ARG A 26 -0.48 12.13 -8.97
C ARG A 26 -1.62 12.38 -7.99
N ASN A 27 -1.46 13.38 -7.12
CA ASN A 27 -2.47 13.86 -6.18
C ASN A 27 -2.81 12.86 -5.05
N PHE A 28 -1.89 11.97 -4.73
CA PHE A 28 -1.93 11.17 -3.50
C PHE A 28 -1.28 11.95 -2.35
N GLU A 29 -1.73 11.68 -1.12
CA GLU A 29 -1.01 12.03 0.10
C GLU A 29 -0.12 10.83 0.47
N VAL A 30 1.20 10.99 0.39
CA VAL A 30 2.14 9.87 0.55
C VAL A 30 2.88 9.96 1.88
N GLN A 31 2.96 8.84 2.59
CA GLN A 31 3.83 8.66 3.76
C GLN A 31 4.76 7.49 3.50
N SER A 32 6.05 7.69 3.72
CA SER A 32 7.10 6.69 3.45
C SER A 32 7.81 6.34 4.76
N PHE A 33 8.12 5.07 4.94
CA PHE A 33 8.76 4.54 6.14
C PHE A 33 9.84 3.54 5.73
N SER A 34 11.05 3.69 6.28
CA SER A 34 12.16 2.76 6.04
C SER A 34 12.05 1.47 6.86
N GLU A 35 11.20 1.49 7.88
CA GLU A 35 10.99 0.37 8.82
C GLU A 35 9.50 0.02 8.86
N PRO A 36 9.14 -1.27 8.97
CA PRO A 36 7.75 -1.69 9.03
C PRO A 36 7.10 -1.19 10.33
N VAL A 37 5.87 -0.70 10.21
CA VAL A 37 5.00 -0.40 11.35
C VAL A 37 3.73 -1.24 11.25
N LEU A 38 3.17 -1.67 12.38
CA LEU A 38 1.91 -2.39 12.40
C LEU A 38 0.80 -1.47 11.88
N CYS A 39 0.19 -1.86 10.76
CA CYS A 39 -0.86 -1.09 10.11
C CYS A 39 -2.04 -1.99 9.71
N PRO A 40 -3.17 -1.96 10.45
CA PRO A 40 -4.36 -2.75 10.13
C PRO A 40 -5.21 -2.08 9.04
N LEU A 41 -4.62 -1.88 7.86
CA LEU A 41 -5.32 -1.31 6.70
C LEU A 41 -5.77 -2.40 5.72
N LYS A 42 -6.74 -2.07 4.87
CA LYS A 42 -7.14 -2.88 3.69
C LYS A 42 -6.36 -2.41 2.46
N ASN A 43 -6.43 -3.15 1.35
CA ASN A 43 -5.75 -2.85 0.09
C ASN A 43 -4.24 -2.82 0.25
N LYS A 44 -3.66 -3.97 0.62
CA LYS A 44 -2.21 -4.09 0.76
C LYS A 44 -1.65 -4.74 -0.49
N ALA A 45 -0.56 -4.16 -0.99
CA ALA A 45 0.30 -4.82 -1.97
C ALA A 45 1.67 -5.07 -1.35
N ILE A 46 2.29 -6.16 -1.75
CA ILE A 46 3.68 -6.44 -1.41
C ILE A 46 4.52 -6.40 -2.67
N MET A 47 5.68 -5.74 -2.58
CA MET A 47 6.62 -5.63 -3.68
C MET A 47 7.97 -6.21 -3.26
N SER A 48 8.44 -7.26 -3.93
CA SER A 48 9.73 -7.90 -3.59
C SER A 48 10.44 -8.44 -4.83
N GLY A 49 11.78 -8.40 -4.84
CA GLY A 49 12.60 -8.92 -5.94
C GLY A 49 12.94 -10.41 -5.82
N ALA A 50 13.01 -10.93 -4.60
CA ALA A 50 13.26 -12.33 -4.33
C ALA A 50 12.35 -12.76 -3.17
N LEU A 51 11.47 -13.72 -3.44
CA LEU A 51 10.69 -14.40 -2.42
C LEU A 51 10.88 -15.91 -2.60
N PRO A 52 11.24 -16.62 -1.54
CA PRO A 52 11.12 -18.08 -1.51
C PRO A 52 9.68 -18.51 -1.82
N ASP A 53 9.52 -19.61 -2.57
CA ASP A 53 8.20 -20.10 -2.99
C ASP A 53 7.26 -20.39 -1.80
N ASP A 54 7.82 -20.85 -0.68
CA ASP A 54 7.11 -21.14 0.58
C ASP A 54 6.61 -19.89 1.31
N PHE A 55 7.07 -18.71 0.91
CA PHE A 55 6.61 -17.44 1.44
C PHE A 55 5.37 -16.90 0.71
N LEU A 56 5.16 -17.28 -0.56
CA LEU A 56 4.07 -16.73 -1.38
C LEU A 56 2.69 -17.01 -0.79
N ASP A 57 2.47 -18.20 -0.22
CA ASP A 57 1.19 -18.56 0.37
C ASP A 57 0.88 -17.75 1.63
N LYS A 58 1.89 -17.45 2.44
CA LYS A 58 1.75 -16.55 3.60
C LYS A 58 1.44 -15.11 3.18
N MET A 59 2.03 -14.67 2.06
CA MET A 59 1.82 -13.30 1.57
C MET A 59 0.40 -13.07 1.08
N LYS A 60 -0.27 -14.10 0.53
CA LYS A 60 -1.68 -14.03 0.13
C LYS A 60 -2.63 -13.83 1.32
N GLU A 61 -2.22 -14.24 2.53
CA GLU A 61 -3.01 -14.01 3.75
C GLU A 61 -2.91 -12.54 4.23
N VAL A 62 -1.81 -11.86 3.88
CA VAL A 62 -1.49 -10.51 4.38
C VAL A 62 -1.86 -9.43 3.37
N ALA A 63 -1.76 -9.71 2.07
CA ALA A 63 -1.90 -8.75 0.99
C ALA A 63 -2.80 -9.24 -0.14
N ASP A 64 -3.55 -8.31 -0.72
CA ASP A 64 -4.47 -8.54 -1.82
C ASP A 64 -3.74 -8.66 -3.17
N THR A 65 -2.50 -8.18 -3.24
CA THR A 65 -1.72 -8.11 -4.48
C THR A 65 -0.24 -8.27 -4.22
N PHE A 66 0.47 -8.89 -5.17
CA PHE A 66 1.91 -9.07 -5.13
C PHE A 66 2.56 -8.55 -6.42
N PHE A 67 3.66 -7.81 -6.29
CA PHE A 67 4.47 -7.29 -7.37
C PHE A 67 5.90 -7.83 -7.27
N GLN A 68 6.37 -8.51 -8.31
CA GLN A 68 7.76 -8.93 -8.39
C GLN A 68 8.61 -7.76 -8.90
N LYS A 69 9.68 -7.40 -8.18
CA LYS A 69 10.63 -6.36 -8.64
C LYS A 69 11.49 -6.95 -9.79
N PRO A 70 11.80 -6.17 -10.85
CA PRO A 70 11.38 -4.78 -11.06
C PRO A 70 9.91 -4.68 -11.52
N VAL A 71 9.21 -3.66 -11.00
CA VAL A 71 7.81 -3.39 -11.34
C VAL A 71 7.68 -2.12 -12.18
N HIS A 72 6.72 -2.10 -13.10
CA HIS A 72 6.43 -0.90 -13.88
C HIS A 72 5.59 0.10 -13.05
N MET A 73 6.01 1.37 -13.04
CA MET A 73 5.32 2.44 -12.31
C MET A 73 3.85 2.62 -12.74
N GLN A 74 3.52 2.29 -13.98
CA GLN A 74 2.15 2.32 -14.47
C GLN A 74 1.26 1.29 -13.76
N GLU A 75 1.77 0.07 -13.59
CA GLU A 75 1.07 -1.03 -12.93
C GLU A 75 0.75 -0.68 -11.47
N LEU A 76 1.72 -0.14 -10.73
CA LEU A 76 1.52 0.34 -9.36
C LEU A 76 0.43 1.44 -9.27
N ASN A 77 0.42 2.36 -10.24
CA ASN A 77 -0.55 3.45 -10.28
C ASN A 77 -1.97 2.97 -10.64
N GLU A 78 -2.09 2.03 -11.56
CA GLU A 78 -3.38 1.43 -11.93
C GLU A 78 -3.97 0.67 -10.74
N TRP A 79 -3.16 -0.15 -10.07
CA TRP A 79 -3.57 -0.83 -8.84
C TRP A 79 -4.01 0.16 -7.76
N ALA A 80 -3.19 1.17 -7.44
CA ALA A 80 -3.51 2.16 -6.42
C ALA A 80 -4.82 2.92 -6.72
N ARG A 81 -5.10 3.20 -8.00
CA ARG A 81 -6.36 3.84 -8.42
C ARG A 81 -7.56 2.91 -8.30
N ASN A 82 -7.40 1.64 -8.64
CA ASN A 82 -8.45 0.63 -8.47
C ASN A 82 -8.80 0.42 -6.99
N CYS A 83 -7.86 0.57 -6.06
CA CYS A 83 -8.16 0.54 -4.63
C CYS A 83 -9.08 1.70 -4.20
N ILE A 84 -8.95 2.88 -4.82
CA ILE A 84 -9.76 4.06 -4.47
C ILE A 84 -11.21 3.93 -4.94
N SER A 85 -11.47 3.34 -6.11
CA SER A 85 -12.83 3.23 -6.65
C SER A 85 -13.78 2.42 -5.75
N HIS A 86 -13.22 1.63 -4.83
CA HIS A 86 -13.95 0.81 -3.87
C HIS A 86 -14.06 1.46 -2.48
N HIS A 87 -13.55 2.68 -2.30
CA HIS A 87 -13.52 3.39 -1.02
C HIS A 87 -14.36 4.68 -1.03
N ASP A 88 -15.30 4.76 -0.09
CA ASP A 88 -16.00 6.00 0.23
C ASP A 88 -15.07 6.95 1.00
N LEU A 89 -14.51 7.94 0.30
CA LEU A 89 -13.63 8.96 0.87
C LEU A 89 -14.35 9.98 1.77
N SER A 90 -15.68 9.87 1.92
CA SER A 90 -16.45 10.69 2.87
C SER A 90 -16.42 10.13 4.30
N GLN A 91 -16.04 8.86 4.47
CA GLN A 91 -15.92 8.23 5.79
C GLN A 91 -14.71 8.78 6.56
N PRO A 92 -14.86 9.13 7.86
CA PRO A 92 -13.73 9.47 8.70
C PRO A 92 -12.81 8.27 8.87
N LEU A 93 -11.49 8.49 8.85
CA LEU A 93 -10.56 7.43 9.25
C LEU A 93 -10.67 7.18 10.75
N GLY A 94 -10.78 5.91 11.13
CA GLY A 94 -10.87 5.48 12.53
C GLY A 94 -12.26 5.00 12.97
N SER A 95 -13.27 5.00 12.10
CA SER A 95 -14.59 4.43 12.40
C SER A 95 -14.60 2.90 12.47
N TYR A 96 -13.54 2.22 12.00
CA TYR A 96 -13.31 0.78 12.22
C TYR A 96 -12.75 0.52 13.61
N GLY A 97 -13.49 0.96 14.62
CA GLY A 97 -13.24 0.75 16.04
C GLY A 97 -14.55 0.52 16.80
N LYS A 98 -15.59 -0.01 16.15
CA LYS A 98 -16.74 -0.57 16.87
C LYS A 98 -16.48 -2.06 17.13
N ALA A 99 -16.08 -2.32 18.37
CA ALA A 99 -16.34 -3.51 19.16
C ALA A 99 -16.45 -4.84 18.40
N MET A 100 -15.37 -5.64 18.43
CA MET A 100 -15.56 -7.06 18.70
C MET A 100 -15.82 -7.16 20.21
N ASP A 101 -17.10 -7.14 20.58
CA ASP A 101 -17.52 -7.57 21.91
C ASP A 101 -17.24 -9.08 22.02
N VAL A 102 -16.38 -9.44 22.96
CA VAL A 102 -16.24 -10.81 23.51
C VAL A 102 -17.11 -10.90 24.76
#